data_AF-A0A941RSX6-F1
#
_entry.id   AF-A0A941RSX6-F1
#
_cell.length_a   1.000
_cell.length_b   1.000
_cell.length_c   1.000
_cell.angle_alpha   90.00
_cell.angle_beta   90.00
_cell.angle_gamma   90.00
#
_symmetry.space_group_name_H-M   'P 1'
#
loop_
_entity.id
_entity.type
_entity.pdbx_description
1 polymer ?
#
loop_
_entity_poly.entity_id
_entity_poly.type
_entity_poly.pdbx_seq_one_letter_code
_entity_poly.pdbx_strand_id
1 'polypeptide(L)'
;FIVPVSILTSVALPVVSLMLYLDYGRPGMPAQPLNERLAEANATSTPNDLIAKVEQRLREHPEDGKGWDVIAPVYYAMGRYPDAADAYQKAIQLVGEDPKRLQGFANARIRMENGIVTDDARKALQRIIVLNPNAIEPKIWLALAKEQDGHLSEAAADYKELITKAPADAPWRPVLVERLAKLDPQSAAAFANDKSAANAPASASGVPSGPEAGAVMNMKPEDRQAFITQMVDNLAARLKTDGSDANGWVKLIRAYQVLGRHDDAVKALNDARASLKGNQGGLAQVEDLARQLGLGS
;
A
#
# COMPACT_ATOMS: atom_id res chain seq x y z
N PHE A 1 -61.17 20.36 52.43
CA PHE A 1 -60.06 21.25 52.05
C PHE A 1 -58.71 20.57 52.33
N ILE A 2 -58.35 19.49 51.61
CA ILE A 2 -57.06 18.76 51.81
C ILE A 2 -56.22 18.70 50.51
N VAL A 3 -56.76 19.24 49.41
CA VAL A 3 -56.12 19.17 48.08
C VAL A 3 -54.95 20.18 47.85
N PRO A 4 -54.81 21.36 48.53
CA PRO A 4 -53.79 22.32 48.12
C PRO A 4 -52.37 22.00 48.60
N VAL A 5 -52.19 21.17 49.64
CA VAL A 5 -50.86 20.88 50.20
C VAL A 5 -50.09 19.83 49.39
N SER A 6 -50.78 18.81 48.87
CA SER A 6 -50.15 17.74 48.06
C SER A 6 -49.69 18.20 46.67
N ILE A 7 -50.33 19.24 46.12
CA ILE A 7 -49.92 19.86 44.86
C ILE A 7 -48.63 20.66 45.07
N LEU A 8 -48.48 21.32 46.22
CA LEU A 8 -47.31 22.15 46.53
C LEU A 8 -46.03 21.30 46.68
N THR A 9 -46.11 20.12 47.31
CA THR A 9 -44.97 19.21 47.44
C THR A 9 -44.59 18.52 46.13
N SER A 10 -45.56 18.21 45.27
CA SER A 10 -45.30 17.56 43.98
C SER A 10 -44.59 18.48 42.97
N VAL A 11 -44.76 19.80 43.12
CA VAL A 11 -44.10 20.81 42.27
C VAL A 11 -42.77 21.27 42.87
N ALA A 12 -42.63 21.29 44.20
CA ALA A 12 -41.39 21.73 44.85
C ALA A 12 -40.19 20.81 44.54
N LEU A 13 -40.40 19.48 44.52
CA LEU A 13 -39.35 18.49 44.22
C LEU A 13 -38.69 18.65 42.84
N PRO A 14 -39.44 18.73 41.72
CA PRO A 14 -38.83 18.92 40.41
C PRO A 14 -38.16 20.29 40.26
N VAL A 15 -38.68 21.34 40.93
CA VAL A 15 -38.06 22.67 40.89
C VAL A 15 -36.71 22.69 41.63
N VAL A 16 -36.64 22.08 42.81
CA VAL A 16 -35.38 21.95 43.56
C VAL A 16 -34.39 21.07 42.82
N SER A 17 -34.84 19.96 42.22
CA SER A 17 -33.99 19.11 41.38
C SER A 17 -33.47 19.85 40.14
N LEU A 18 -34.30 20.69 39.52
CA LEU A 18 -33.90 21.49 38.36
C LEU A 18 -32.89 22.57 38.76
N MET A 19 -33.09 23.26 39.89
CA MET A 19 -32.13 24.22 40.42
C MET A 19 -30.79 23.57 40.76
N LEU A 20 -30.79 22.41 41.43
CA LEU A 20 -29.56 21.66 41.71
C LEU A 20 -28.88 21.19 40.42
N TYR A 21 -29.63 20.79 39.39
CA TYR A 21 -29.07 20.43 38.09
C TYR A 21 -28.53 21.63 37.31
N LEU A 22 -29.06 22.84 37.50
CA LEU A 22 -28.53 24.05 36.86
C LEU A 22 -27.32 24.63 37.60
N ASP A 23 -27.26 24.47 38.93
CA ASP A 23 -26.17 24.97 39.78
C ASP A 23 -24.95 24.01 39.79
N TYR A 24 -25.21 22.69 39.87
CA TYR A 24 -24.16 21.66 39.92
C TYR A 24 -24.03 20.83 38.63
N GLY A 25 -25.09 20.73 37.84
CA GLY A 25 -24.99 20.11 36.53
C GLY A 25 -24.28 21.04 35.56
N ARG A 26 -23.75 20.46 34.48
CA ARG A 26 -23.15 21.22 33.39
C ARG A 26 -24.05 21.12 32.16
N PRO A 27 -25.22 21.79 32.17
CA PRO A 27 -26.23 21.70 31.11
C PRO A 27 -25.73 22.24 29.76
N GLY A 28 -24.65 23.02 29.76
CA GLY A 28 -24.04 23.58 28.56
C GLY A 28 -22.86 22.77 27.98
N MET A 29 -22.49 21.62 28.55
CA MET A 29 -21.47 20.77 27.90
C MET A 29 -22.12 20.04 26.72
N PRO A 30 -21.65 20.26 25.47
CA PRO A 30 -22.13 19.50 24.34
C PRO A 30 -21.88 18.01 24.59
N ALA A 31 -22.87 17.17 24.29
CA ALA A 31 -22.70 15.74 24.38
C ALA A 31 -21.57 15.33 23.42
N GLN A 32 -20.43 14.89 23.95
CA GLN A 32 -19.35 14.34 23.13
C GLN A 32 -19.67 12.87 22.79
N PRO A 33 -20.03 12.56 21.53
CA PRO A 33 -20.23 11.18 21.12
C PRO A 33 -18.97 10.33 21.36
N LEU A 34 -19.15 9.04 21.62
CA LEU A 34 -18.04 8.11 21.90
C LEU A 34 -16.95 8.16 20.82
N ASN A 35 -17.34 8.36 19.56
CA ASN A 35 -16.42 8.47 18.42
C ASN A 35 -15.46 9.66 18.54
N GLU A 36 -15.92 10.80 19.03
CA GLU A 36 -15.07 12.00 19.20
C GLU A 36 -14.07 11.81 20.34
N ARG A 37 -14.50 11.20 21.45
CA ARG A 37 -13.61 10.86 22.58
C ARG A 37 -12.56 9.83 22.19
N LEU A 38 -12.94 8.82 21.40
CA LEU A 38 -12.00 7.84 20.87
C LEU A 38 -11.04 8.48 19.86
N ALA A 39 -11.52 9.39 19.00
CA ALA A 39 -10.67 10.12 18.07
C ALA A 39 -9.64 11.00 18.80
N GLU A 40 -10.05 11.72 19.86
CA GLU A 40 -9.16 12.57 20.66
C GLU A 40 -8.15 11.73 21.49
N ALA A 41 -8.59 10.60 22.05
CA ALA A 41 -7.70 9.65 22.74
C ALA A 41 -6.73 8.95 21.78
N ASN A 42 -7.13 8.69 20.54
CA ASN A 42 -6.25 8.13 19.51
C ASN A 42 -5.31 9.18 18.93
N ALA A 43 -5.73 10.45 18.84
CA ALA A 43 -4.91 11.56 18.38
C ALA A 43 -3.74 11.88 19.33
N THR A 44 -3.91 11.57 20.62
CA THR A 44 -2.87 11.73 21.66
C THR A 44 -2.03 10.47 21.89
N SER A 45 -2.42 9.32 21.33
CA SER A 45 -1.70 8.05 21.45
C SER A 45 -0.66 7.90 20.33
N THR A 46 0.50 7.32 20.61
CA THR A 46 1.45 6.96 19.54
C THR A 46 0.94 5.73 18.76
N PRO A 47 1.37 5.51 17.50
CA PRO A 47 1.02 4.30 16.76
C PRO A 47 1.33 3.00 17.51
N ASN A 48 2.42 2.97 18.28
CA ASN A 48 2.79 1.81 19.11
C ASN A 48 1.82 1.59 20.28
N ASP A 49 1.31 2.65 20.90
CA ASP A 49 0.32 2.53 21.98
C ASP A 49 -1.01 1.96 21.46
N LEU A 50 -1.40 2.34 20.25
CA LEU A 50 -2.60 1.81 19.60
C LEU A 50 -2.44 0.32 19.28
N ILE A 51 -1.28 -0.10 18.78
CA ILE A 51 -0.96 -1.51 18.53
C ILE A 51 -1.01 -2.30 19.84
N ALA A 52 -0.39 -1.80 20.92
CA ALA A 52 -0.38 -2.47 22.22
C ALA A 52 -1.81 -2.66 22.79
N LYS A 53 -2.70 -1.67 22.60
CA LYS A 53 -4.12 -1.78 22.96
C LYS A 53 -4.85 -2.85 22.15
N VAL A 54 -4.62 -2.89 20.82
CA VAL A 54 -5.20 -3.94 19.95
C VAL A 54 -4.68 -5.31 20.35
N GLU A 55 -3.38 -5.44 20.59
CA GLU A 55 -2.74 -6.68 21.06
C GLU A 55 -3.32 -7.16 22.38
N GLN A 56 -3.51 -6.26 23.35
CA GLN A 56 -4.16 -6.60 24.62
C GLN A 56 -5.56 -7.12 24.41
N ARG A 57 -6.37 -6.42 23.60
CA ARG A 57 -7.73 -6.85 23.28
C ARG A 57 -7.76 -8.21 22.60
N LEU A 58 -6.83 -8.49 21.69
CA LEU A 58 -6.73 -9.79 21.01
C LEU A 58 -6.22 -10.91 21.91
N ARG A 59 -5.50 -10.59 23.01
CA ARG A 59 -5.18 -11.57 24.06
C ARG A 59 -6.39 -11.90 24.93
N GLU A 60 -7.22 -10.90 25.24
CA GLU A 60 -8.44 -11.06 26.03
C GLU A 60 -9.58 -11.70 25.22
N HIS A 61 -9.62 -11.43 23.90
CA HIS A 61 -10.62 -11.90 22.95
C HIS A 61 -9.96 -12.56 21.73
N PRO A 62 -9.34 -13.75 21.89
CA PRO A 62 -8.64 -14.43 20.80
C PRO A 62 -9.55 -14.85 19.64
N GLU A 63 -10.87 -14.89 19.85
CA GLU A 63 -11.89 -15.18 18.85
C GLU A 63 -12.24 -13.99 17.93
N ASP A 64 -11.70 -12.79 18.19
CA ASP A 64 -11.94 -11.61 17.35
C ASP A 64 -11.18 -11.69 16.02
N GLY A 65 -11.70 -12.50 15.09
CA GLY A 65 -11.13 -12.68 13.77
C GLY A 65 -11.04 -11.38 12.95
N LYS A 66 -11.93 -10.41 13.18
CA LYS A 66 -11.84 -9.09 12.53
C LYS A 66 -10.67 -8.28 13.08
N GLY A 67 -10.41 -8.35 14.38
CA GLY A 67 -9.24 -7.73 14.99
C GLY A 67 -7.93 -8.33 14.46
N TRP A 68 -7.87 -9.67 14.30
CA TRP A 68 -6.73 -10.33 13.67
C TRP A 68 -6.51 -9.89 12.21
N ASP A 69 -7.60 -9.76 11.44
CA ASP A 69 -7.57 -9.30 10.05
C ASP A 69 -7.04 -7.86 9.91
N VAL A 70 -7.36 -6.99 10.87
CA VAL A 70 -6.92 -5.59 10.88
C VAL A 70 -5.45 -5.45 11.31
N ILE A 71 -4.98 -6.24 12.28
CA ILE A 71 -3.61 -6.09 12.80
C ILE A 71 -2.56 -6.77 11.90
N ALA A 72 -2.92 -7.83 11.17
CA ALA A 72 -1.95 -8.58 10.37
C ALA A 72 -1.18 -7.75 9.32
N PRO A 73 -1.81 -6.86 8.53
CA PRO A 73 -1.09 -5.97 7.62
C PRO A 73 -0.17 -4.97 8.34
N VAL A 74 -0.55 -4.56 9.55
CA VAL A 74 0.26 -3.63 10.38
C VAL A 74 1.55 -4.31 10.81
N TYR A 75 1.47 -5.55 11.31
CA TYR A 75 2.65 -6.34 11.62
C TYR A 75 3.55 -6.54 10.40
N TYR A 76 2.97 -6.83 9.24
CA TYR A 76 3.74 -6.99 8.01
C TYR A 76 4.48 -5.70 7.62
N ALA A 77 3.80 -4.54 7.70
CA ALA A 77 4.40 -3.23 7.41
C ALA A 77 5.55 -2.87 8.37
N MET A 78 5.48 -3.33 9.62
CA MET A 78 6.53 -3.16 10.62
C MET A 78 7.70 -4.15 10.48
N GLY A 79 7.63 -5.09 9.53
CA GLY A 79 8.62 -6.16 9.39
C GLY A 79 8.50 -7.26 10.45
N ARG A 80 7.43 -7.26 11.26
CA ARG A 80 7.09 -8.32 12.22
C ARG A 80 6.44 -9.50 11.48
N TYR A 81 7.18 -10.12 10.57
CA TYR A 81 6.66 -11.16 9.67
C TYR A 81 6.11 -12.41 10.40
N PRO A 82 6.73 -12.92 11.48
CA PRO A 82 6.14 -14.01 12.26
C PRO A 82 4.76 -13.65 12.82
N ASP A 83 4.65 -12.49 13.48
CA ASP A 83 3.38 -12.02 14.05
C ASP A 83 2.31 -11.79 12.98
N ALA A 84 2.72 -11.27 11.81
CA ALA A 84 1.83 -11.09 10.67
C ALA A 84 1.29 -12.44 10.15
N ALA A 85 2.15 -13.44 10.00
CA ALA A 85 1.75 -14.78 9.54
C ALA A 85 0.74 -15.40 10.52
N ASP A 86 1.00 -15.32 11.82
CA ASP A 86 0.10 -15.83 12.86
C ASP A 86 -1.25 -15.11 12.85
N ALA A 87 -1.23 -13.78 12.73
CA ALA A 87 -2.45 -12.97 12.68
C ALA A 87 -3.29 -13.26 11.43
N TYR A 88 -2.68 -13.36 10.25
CA TYR A 88 -3.39 -13.77 9.04
C TYR A 88 -3.96 -15.18 9.16
N GLN A 89 -3.21 -16.12 9.74
CA GLN A 89 -3.68 -17.49 9.93
C GLN A 89 -4.92 -17.53 10.85
N LYS A 90 -4.91 -16.81 11.97
CA LYS A 90 -6.08 -16.68 12.85
C LYS A 90 -7.26 -16.02 12.16
N ALA A 91 -7.03 -14.96 11.40
CA ALA A 91 -8.08 -14.32 10.61
C ALA A 91 -8.71 -15.32 9.61
N ILE A 92 -7.91 -16.08 8.89
CA ILE A 92 -8.40 -17.12 7.95
C ILE A 92 -9.24 -18.17 8.69
N GLN A 93 -8.81 -18.61 9.88
CA GLN A 93 -9.55 -19.61 10.67
C GLN A 93 -10.88 -19.08 11.21
N LEU A 94 -10.94 -17.81 11.63
CA LEU A 94 -12.08 -17.24 12.34
C LEU A 94 -13.11 -16.56 11.43
N VAL A 95 -12.65 -15.87 10.38
CA VAL A 95 -13.51 -15.12 9.44
C VAL A 95 -13.44 -15.63 8.00
N GLY A 96 -12.69 -16.71 7.77
CA GLY A 96 -12.64 -17.43 6.50
C GLY A 96 -11.56 -16.95 5.53
N GLU A 97 -11.35 -17.79 4.51
CA GLU A 97 -10.43 -17.53 3.41
C GLU A 97 -10.88 -16.33 2.57
N ASP A 98 -9.95 -15.43 2.30
CA ASP A 98 -10.08 -14.34 1.34
C ASP A 98 -8.76 -14.22 0.57
N PRO A 99 -8.75 -13.93 -0.75
CA PRO A 99 -7.52 -13.82 -1.52
C PRO A 99 -6.49 -12.84 -0.92
N LYS A 100 -6.92 -11.74 -0.29
CA LYS A 100 -6.00 -10.79 0.35
C LYS A 100 -5.38 -11.36 1.61
N ARG A 101 -6.16 -12.09 2.43
CA ARG A 101 -5.63 -12.75 3.64
C ARG A 101 -4.65 -13.85 3.29
N LEU A 102 -4.98 -14.67 2.30
CA LEU A 102 -4.11 -15.73 1.80
C LEU A 102 -2.80 -15.13 1.23
N GLN A 103 -2.89 -14.02 0.48
CA GLN A 103 -1.71 -13.34 -0.04
C GLN A 103 -0.85 -12.76 1.08
N GLY A 104 -1.48 -12.11 2.07
CA GLY A 104 -0.80 -11.57 3.24
C GLY A 104 -0.07 -12.65 4.04
N PHE A 105 -0.74 -13.78 4.29
CA PHE A 105 -0.14 -14.95 4.94
C PHE A 105 1.07 -15.49 4.18
N ALA A 106 0.91 -15.74 2.87
CA ALA A 106 1.99 -16.25 2.03
C ALA A 106 3.19 -15.30 2.01
N ASN A 107 2.95 -14.00 1.81
CA ASN A 107 4.02 -13.00 1.78
C ASN A 107 4.72 -12.87 3.13
N ALA A 108 3.98 -12.91 4.25
CA ALA A 108 4.55 -12.91 5.59
C ALA A 108 5.45 -14.13 5.82
N ARG A 109 4.98 -15.33 5.46
CA ARG A 109 5.77 -16.57 5.55
C ARG A 109 7.03 -16.53 4.69
N ILE A 110 6.93 -16.07 3.45
CA ILE A 110 8.07 -15.95 2.54
C ILE A 110 9.09 -14.95 3.10
N ARG A 111 8.65 -13.81 3.61
CA ARG A 111 9.54 -12.80 4.21
C ARG A 111 10.22 -13.28 5.48
N MET A 112 9.48 -13.98 6.34
CA MET A 112 10.01 -14.61 7.56
C MET A 112 11.15 -15.58 7.24
N GLU A 113 11.04 -16.31 6.14
CA GLU A 113 12.04 -17.29 5.68
C GLU A 113 13.00 -16.71 4.61
N ASN A 114 13.22 -15.39 4.62
CA ASN A 114 14.17 -14.69 3.74
C ASN A 114 14.01 -14.98 2.24
N GLY A 115 12.77 -15.13 1.78
CA GLY A 115 12.43 -15.37 0.37
C GLY A 115 12.21 -16.83 0.01
N ILE A 116 12.32 -17.77 0.96
CA ILE A 116 12.00 -19.18 0.72
C ILE A 116 10.48 -19.38 0.70
N VAL A 117 9.98 -20.02 -0.34
CA VAL A 117 8.55 -20.34 -0.50
C VAL A 117 8.24 -21.66 0.19
N THR A 118 7.91 -21.57 1.47
CA THR A 118 7.53 -22.71 2.31
C THR A 118 6.27 -23.41 1.81
N ASP A 119 6.05 -24.65 2.26
CA ASP A 119 4.84 -25.43 1.93
C ASP A 119 3.54 -24.72 2.32
N ASP A 120 3.53 -24.04 3.47
CA ASP A 120 2.36 -23.30 3.93
C ASP A 120 2.07 -22.10 3.01
N ALA A 121 3.11 -21.35 2.63
CA ALA A 121 2.96 -20.27 1.64
C ALA A 121 2.49 -20.81 0.29
N ARG A 122 3.05 -21.94 -0.16
CA ARG A 122 2.69 -22.60 -1.42
C ARG A 122 1.20 -22.98 -1.46
N LYS A 123 0.70 -23.61 -0.39
CA LYS A 123 -0.73 -23.96 -0.26
C LYS A 123 -1.63 -22.73 -0.36
N ALA A 124 -1.27 -21.65 0.33
CA ALA A 124 -2.02 -20.39 0.27
C ALA A 124 -2.00 -19.79 -1.14
N LEU A 125 -0.84 -19.75 -1.81
CA LEU A 125 -0.71 -19.24 -3.19
C LEU A 125 -1.51 -20.06 -4.20
N GLN A 126 -1.47 -21.39 -4.09
CA GLN A 126 -2.31 -22.29 -4.90
C GLN A 126 -3.80 -22.02 -4.67
N ARG A 127 -4.19 -21.80 -3.41
CA ARG A 127 -5.57 -21.46 -3.08
C ARG A 127 -6.01 -20.13 -3.70
N ILE A 128 -5.13 -19.12 -3.72
CA ILE A 128 -5.40 -17.85 -4.41
C ILE A 128 -5.64 -18.07 -5.90
N ILE A 129 -4.88 -18.93 -6.57
CA ILE A 129 -5.08 -19.21 -8.01
C ILE A 129 -6.42 -19.90 -8.27
N VAL A 130 -6.87 -20.78 -7.37
CA VAL A 130 -8.20 -21.39 -7.47
C VAL A 130 -9.30 -20.34 -7.36
N LEU A 131 -9.15 -19.37 -6.45
CA LEU A 131 -10.13 -18.29 -6.24
C LEU A 131 -10.05 -17.19 -7.30
N ASN A 132 -8.85 -16.93 -7.83
CA ASN A 132 -8.55 -15.92 -8.83
C ASN A 132 -7.48 -16.45 -9.81
N PRO A 133 -7.90 -17.11 -10.91
CA PRO A 133 -6.99 -17.66 -11.91
C PRO A 133 -6.12 -16.62 -12.62
N ASN A 134 -6.49 -15.34 -12.55
CA ASN A 134 -5.78 -14.23 -13.17
C ASN A 134 -4.74 -13.59 -12.24
N ALA A 135 -4.62 -14.04 -10.99
CA ALA A 135 -3.61 -13.53 -10.07
C ALA A 135 -2.20 -13.89 -10.56
N ILE A 136 -1.41 -12.87 -10.90
CA ILE A 136 -0.06 -13.04 -11.45
C ILE A 136 0.98 -13.28 -10.34
N GLU A 137 0.93 -12.51 -9.25
CA GLU A 137 1.89 -12.61 -8.15
C GLU A 137 2.00 -14.03 -7.56
N PRO A 138 0.90 -14.76 -7.27
CA PRO A 138 0.99 -16.15 -6.82
C PRO A 138 1.71 -17.08 -7.81
N LYS A 139 1.52 -16.88 -9.12
CA LYS A 139 2.18 -17.69 -10.14
C LYS A 139 3.68 -17.45 -10.16
N ILE A 140 4.11 -16.21 -9.96
CA ILE A 140 5.54 -15.85 -9.86
C ILE A 140 6.17 -16.55 -8.65
N TRP A 141 5.52 -16.51 -7.50
CA TRP A 141 6.01 -17.17 -6.28
C TRP A 141 6.05 -18.70 -6.43
N LEU A 142 5.06 -19.31 -7.08
CA LEU A 142 5.08 -20.76 -7.32
C LEU A 142 6.16 -21.19 -8.32
N ALA A 143 6.44 -20.37 -9.35
CA ALA A 143 7.57 -20.61 -10.25
C ALA A 143 8.91 -20.53 -9.49
N LEU A 144 9.05 -19.55 -8.58
CA LEU A 144 10.20 -19.48 -7.67
C LEU A 144 10.30 -20.68 -6.73
N ALA A 145 9.17 -21.17 -6.20
CA ALA A 145 9.17 -22.37 -5.36
C ALA A 145 9.72 -23.58 -6.13
N LYS A 146 9.32 -23.75 -7.41
CA LYS A 146 9.88 -24.81 -8.27
C LYS A 146 11.38 -24.64 -8.49
N GLU A 147 11.87 -23.41 -8.69
CA GLU A 147 13.31 -23.12 -8.78
C GLU A 147 14.04 -23.53 -7.50
N GLN A 148 13.51 -23.16 -6.34
CA GLN A 148 14.06 -23.48 -5.02
C GLN A 148 14.07 -24.98 -4.72
N ASP A 149 13.06 -25.71 -5.20
CA ASP A 149 12.97 -27.16 -5.07
C ASP A 149 13.92 -27.93 -6.02
N GLY A 150 14.58 -27.23 -6.95
CA GLY A 150 15.44 -27.84 -7.97
C GLY A 150 14.70 -28.36 -9.22
N HIS A 151 13.40 -28.08 -9.36
CA HIS A 151 12.63 -28.36 -10.57
C HIS A 151 12.90 -27.32 -11.67
N LEU A 152 14.17 -27.18 -12.06
CA LEU A 152 14.66 -26.07 -12.88
C LEU A 152 14.01 -26.00 -14.26
N SER A 153 13.75 -27.14 -14.91
CA SER A 153 13.10 -27.17 -16.22
C SER A 153 11.65 -26.69 -16.16
N GLU A 154 10.93 -27.03 -15.10
CA GLU A 154 9.54 -26.58 -14.91
C GLU A 154 9.50 -25.09 -14.53
N ALA A 155 10.42 -24.65 -13.67
CA ALA A 155 10.55 -23.23 -13.32
C ALA A 155 10.88 -22.36 -14.55
N ALA A 156 11.80 -22.81 -15.41
CA ALA A 156 12.12 -22.11 -16.65
C ALA A 156 10.90 -22.01 -17.60
N ALA A 157 10.12 -23.09 -17.71
CA ALA A 157 8.88 -23.09 -18.50
C ALA A 157 7.85 -22.10 -17.95
N ASP A 158 7.64 -22.08 -16.63
CA ASP A 158 6.73 -21.15 -15.96
C ASP A 158 7.18 -19.68 -16.15
N TYR A 159 8.47 -19.38 -15.98
CA TYR A 159 9.01 -18.04 -16.21
C TYR A 159 8.79 -17.58 -17.65
N LYS A 160 9.06 -18.45 -18.63
CA LYS A 160 8.84 -18.17 -20.05
C LYS A 160 7.37 -17.85 -20.34
N GLU A 161 6.44 -18.63 -19.79
CA GLU A 161 5.01 -18.39 -19.93
C GLU A 161 4.60 -17.04 -19.33
N LEU A 162 5.05 -16.76 -18.11
CA LEU A 162 4.75 -15.51 -17.40
C LEU A 162 5.29 -14.29 -18.16
N ILE A 163 6.53 -14.35 -18.66
CA ILE A 163 7.14 -13.28 -19.45
C ILE A 163 6.37 -13.08 -20.76
N THR A 164 5.99 -14.15 -21.45
CA THR A 164 5.29 -14.08 -22.73
C THR A 164 3.91 -13.42 -22.60
N LYS A 165 3.22 -13.65 -21.47
CA LYS A 165 1.90 -13.04 -21.17
C LYS A 165 2.00 -11.66 -20.51
N ALA A 166 3.20 -11.24 -20.10
CA ALA A 166 3.43 -9.98 -19.41
C ALA A 166 3.31 -8.78 -20.36
N PRO A 167 2.71 -7.66 -19.93
CA PRO A 167 2.98 -6.35 -20.52
C PRO A 167 4.49 -6.07 -20.57
N ALA A 168 4.94 -5.36 -21.60
CA ALA A 168 6.37 -5.08 -21.78
C ALA A 168 6.95 -4.17 -20.68
N ASP A 169 6.10 -3.35 -20.06
CA ASP A 169 6.41 -2.43 -18.95
C ASP A 169 6.17 -3.05 -17.57
N ALA A 170 5.82 -4.34 -17.50
CA ALA A 170 5.57 -5.01 -16.23
C ALA A 170 6.86 -5.00 -15.36
N PRO A 171 6.81 -4.46 -14.13
CA PRO A 171 8.02 -4.20 -13.35
C PRO A 171 8.72 -5.46 -12.84
N TRP A 172 8.01 -6.58 -12.78
CA TRP A 172 8.55 -7.90 -12.42
C TRP A 172 9.17 -8.63 -13.62
N ARG A 173 8.90 -8.19 -14.86
CA ARG A 173 9.36 -8.87 -16.09
C ARG A 173 10.89 -8.97 -16.16
N PRO A 174 11.69 -7.91 -15.91
CA PRO A 174 13.16 -8.01 -15.96
C PRO A 174 13.71 -9.03 -14.97
N VAL A 175 13.13 -9.12 -13.77
CA VAL A 175 13.53 -10.09 -12.73
C VAL A 175 13.30 -11.52 -13.20
N LEU A 176 12.17 -11.80 -13.86
CA LEU A 176 11.90 -13.13 -14.40
C LEU A 176 12.82 -13.47 -15.59
N VAL A 177 13.15 -12.49 -16.43
CA VAL A 177 14.12 -12.69 -17.54
C VAL A 177 15.50 -13.03 -16.98
N GLU A 178 15.95 -12.36 -15.91
CA GLU A 178 17.22 -12.66 -15.25
C GLU A 178 17.23 -14.07 -14.63
N ARG A 179 16.14 -14.46 -13.95
CA ARG A 179 15.99 -15.82 -13.42
C ARG A 179 15.98 -16.86 -14.53
N LEU A 180 15.21 -16.62 -15.60
CA LEU A 180 15.22 -17.47 -16.77
C LEU A 180 16.61 -17.57 -17.38
N ALA A 181 17.40 -16.49 -17.45
CA ALA A 181 18.75 -16.52 -17.99
C ALA A 181 19.70 -17.42 -17.19
N LYS A 182 19.47 -17.61 -15.88
CA LYS A 182 20.24 -18.55 -15.04
C LYS A 182 19.88 -20.01 -15.31
N LEU A 183 18.65 -20.27 -15.76
CA LEU A 183 18.14 -21.64 -15.98
C LEU A 183 18.19 -22.07 -17.46
N ASP A 184 17.90 -21.16 -18.38
CA ASP A 184 17.88 -21.32 -19.83
C ASP A 184 18.31 -19.99 -20.51
N PRO A 185 19.63 -19.78 -20.70
CA PRO A 185 20.17 -18.58 -21.34
C PRO A 185 19.66 -18.37 -22.78
N GLN A 186 19.40 -19.46 -23.51
CA GLN A 186 18.98 -19.39 -24.90
C GLN A 186 17.55 -18.86 -25.03
N SER A 187 16.63 -19.35 -24.20
CA SER A 187 15.27 -18.80 -24.14
C SER A 187 15.26 -17.36 -23.62
N ALA A 188 16.10 -17.03 -22.64
CA ALA A 188 16.17 -15.67 -22.10
C ALA A 188 16.64 -14.62 -23.14
N ALA A 189 17.57 -14.99 -24.02
CA ALA A 189 18.07 -14.11 -25.08
C ALA A 189 16.96 -13.64 -26.04
N ALA A 190 15.92 -14.46 -26.25
CA ALA A 190 14.76 -14.08 -27.05
C ALA A 190 13.94 -12.95 -26.42
N PHE A 191 13.93 -12.84 -25.09
CA PHE A 191 13.24 -11.79 -24.34
C PHE A 191 14.13 -10.58 -24.05
N ALA A 192 15.46 -10.74 -24.03
CA ALA A 192 16.41 -9.66 -23.81
C ALA A 192 16.52 -8.69 -25.00
N ASN A 193 16.27 -9.17 -26.23
CA ASN A 193 16.28 -8.36 -27.44
C ASN A 193 15.00 -7.54 -27.65
N ASP A 194 14.01 -7.73 -26.79
CA ASP A 194 12.79 -6.92 -26.74
C ASP A 194 13.13 -5.57 -26.08
N LYS A 195 13.60 -4.62 -26.89
CA LYS A 195 14.11 -3.28 -26.53
C LYS A 195 13.16 -2.40 -25.70
N SER A 196 11.97 -2.90 -25.33
CA SER A 196 11.08 -2.25 -24.37
C SER A 196 11.51 -2.43 -22.91
N ALA A 197 12.34 -3.44 -22.58
CA ALA A 197 12.77 -3.73 -21.21
C ALA A 197 13.93 -2.85 -20.70
N ALA A 198 14.65 -2.16 -21.59
CA ALA A 198 15.78 -1.29 -21.23
C ALA A 198 15.35 0.07 -20.66
N ASN A 199 14.06 0.42 -20.74
CA ASN A 199 13.53 1.72 -20.29
C ASN A 199 12.57 1.66 -19.10
N ALA A 200 12.40 0.50 -18.44
CA ALA A 200 11.65 0.44 -17.18
C ALA A 200 12.51 0.95 -16.01
N PRO A 201 12.10 1.98 -15.25
CA PRO A 201 12.77 2.35 -14.01
C PRO A 201 12.68 1.18 -13.02
N ALA A 202 13.78 0.92 -12.31
CA ALA A 202 13.82 0.09 -11.12
C ALA A 202 12.98 0.74 -10.01
N SER A 203 11.65 0.71 -10.13
CA SER A 203 10.68 1.20 -9.15
C SER A 203 9.26 0.85 -9.61
N ALA A 204 8.85 -0.41 -9.40
CA ALA A 204 7.44 -0.73 -9.14
C ALA A 204 7.30 -2.18 -8.63
N SER A 205 7.77 -2.42 -7.42
CA SER A 205 7.09 -3.28 -6.48
C SER A 205 7.19 -2.60 -5.13
N GLY A 206 6.09 -2.58 -4.38
CA GLY A 206 6.05 -1.98 -3.06
C GLY A 206 7.19 -2.47 -2.17
N VAL A 207 7.68 -1.57 -1.34
CA VAL A 207 8.83 -1.68 -0.43
C VAL A 207 10.18 -1.46 -1.15
N PRO A 208 10.91 -0.37 -0.84
CA PRO A 208 12.30 -0.24 -1.25
C PRO A 208 13.10 -1.40 -0.64
N SER A 209 13.70 -2.23 -1.48
CA SER A 209 14.63 -3.27 -1.02
C SER A 209 16.03 -2.66 -0.97
N GLY A 210 16.31 -2.09 0.20
CA GLY A 210 17.59 -1.55 0.63
C GLY A 210 17.43 -1.07 2.09
N PRO A 211 18.52 -0.92 2.86
CA PRO A 211 18.48 -0.37 4.22
C PRO A 211 17.86 1.05 4.32
N GLU A 212 17.48 1.65 3.19
CA GLU A 212 16.92 2.98 3.04
C GLU A 212 15.38 3.04 3.22
N ALA A 213 14.64 1.94 3.06
CA ALA A 213 13.19 1.93 3.26
C ALA A 213 12.75 2.19 4.71
N GLY A 214 13.50 1.61 5.66
CA GLY A 214 13.32 1.87 7.09
C GLY A 214 13.79 3.27 7.49
N ALA A 215 14.71 3.87 6.73
CA ALA A 215 15.22 5.20 7.00
C ALA A 215 14.20 6.30 6.66
N VAL A 216 13.41 6.16 5.59
CA VAL A 216 12.43 7.18 5.17
C VAL A 216 11.25 7.34 6.14
N MET A 217 10.86 6.27 6.84
CA MET A 217 9.80 6.33 7.88
C MET A 217 10.28 6.98 9.19
N ASN A 218 11.59 6.92 9.48
CA ASN A 218 12.23 7.53 10.66
C ASN A 218 12.88 8.90 10.38
N MET A 219 12.88 9.37 9.13
CA MET A 219 13.37 10.69 8.76
C MET A 219 12.40 11.80 9.18
N LYS A 220 12.95 12.97 9.53
CA LYS A 220 12.13 14.16 9.79
C LYS A 220 11.35 14.54 8.52
N PRO A 221 10.17 15.16 8.64
CA PRO A 221 9.36 15.57 7.49
C PRO A 221 10.13 16.40 6.45
N GLU A 222 11.08 17.23 6.92
CA GLU A 222 11.95 18.06 6.07
C GLU A 222 12.94 17.23 5.25
N ASP A 223 13.58 16.23 5.86
CA ASP A 223 14.53 15.32 5.18
C ASP A 223 13.81 14.45 4.13
N ARG A 224 12.57 14.02 4.45
CA ARG A 224 11.73 13.28 3.50
C ARG A 224 11.34 14.13 2.30
N GLN A 225 11.02 15.41 2.51
CA GLN A 225 10.69 16.33 1.43
C GLN A 225 11.89 16.62 0.52
N ALA A 226 13.09 16.80 1.10
CA ALA A 226 14.33 16.95 0.36
C ALA A 226 14.64 15.71 -0.50
N PHE A 227 14.45 14.52 0.06
CA PHE A 227 14.63 13.26 -0.65
C PHE A 227 13.66 13.09 -1.84
N ILE A 228 12.37 13.37 -1.64
CA ILE A 228 11.36 13.33 -2.72
C ILE A 228 11.72 14.36 -3.81
N THR A 229 12.14 15.56 -3.42
CA THR A 229 12.56 16.61 -4.36
C THR A 229 13.74 16.15 -5.20
N GLN A 230 14.77 15.56 -4.58
CA GLN A 230 15.93 15.03 -5.28
C GLN A 230 15.57 13.89 -6.25
N MET A 231 14.65 13.00 -5.88
CA MET A 231 14.16 11.95 -6.76
C MET A 231 13.45 12.50 -8.00
N VAL A 232 12.62 13.54 -7.82
CA VAL A 232 11.89 14.21 -8.91
C VAL A 232 12.85 14.97 -9.83
N ASP A 233 13.87 15.64 -9.27
CA ASP A 233 14.88 16.34 -10.07
C ASP A 233 15.76 15.36 -10.88
N ASN A 234 16.11 14.20 -10.31
CA ASN A 234 16.81 13.13 -11.03
C ASN A 234 15.98 12.58 -12.20
N LEU A 235 14.66 12.40 -11.98
CA LEU A 235 13.74 12.01 -13.05
C LEU A 235 13.69 13.07 -14.16
N ALA A 236 13.64 14.35 -13.80
CA ALA A 236 13.65 15.45 -14.76
C ALA A 236 14.93 15.51 -15.59
N ALA A 237 16.10 15.34 -14.96
CA ALA A 237 17.39 15.31 -15.65
C ALA A 237 17.49 14.14 -16.64
N ARG A 238 16.98 12.97 -16.26
CA ARG A 238 16.92 11.79 -17.13
C ARG A 238 16.02 12.04 -18.33
N LEU A 239 14.81 12.56 -18.13
CA LEU A 239 13.86 12.83 -19.21
C LEU A 239 14.36 13.91 -20.18
N LYS A 240 15.18 14.85 -19.72
CA LYS A 240 15.89 15.79 -20.62
C LYS A 240 16.92 15.11 -21.51
N THR A 241 17.49 13.99 -21.07
CA THR A 241 18.51 13.25 -21.82
C THR A 241 17.87 12.22 -22.76
N ASP A 242 16.82 11.53 -22.30
CA ASP A 242 15.97 10.62 -23.10
C ASP A 242 14.50 11.01 -22.93
N GLY A 243 14.03 11.89 -23.81
CA GLY A 243 12.69 12.48 -23.72
C GLY A 243 11.60 11.74 -24.48
N SER A 244 11.87 10.51 -24.92
CA SER A 244 10.90 9.69 -25.68
C SER A 244 9.80 9.05 -24.81
N ASP A 245 9.97 9.07 -23.49
CA ASP A 245 9.05 8.48 -22.50
C ASP A 245 7.91 9.42 -22.10
N ALA A 246 6.76 9.26 -22.75
CA ALA A 246 5.55 10.03 -22.45
C ALA A 246 4.99 9.78 -21.04
N ASN A 247 5.08 8.54 -20.53
CA ASN A 247 4.61 8.22 -19.18
C ASN A 247 5.51 8.83 -18.12
N GLY A 248 6.82 8.93 -18.39
CA GLY A 248 7.79 9.65 -17.56
C GLY A 248 7.43 11.13 -17.43
N TRP A 249 7.13 11.81 -18.54
CA TRP A 249 6.69 13.21 -18.54
C TRP A 249 5.39 13.43 -17.77
N VAL A 250 4.38 12.56 -17.95
CA VAL A 250 3.11 12.60 -17.19
C VAL A 250 3.35 12.49 -15.68
N LYS A 251 4.22 11.56 -15.26
CA LYS A 251 4.56 11.38 -13.84
C LYS A 251 5.29 12.60 -13.28
N LEU A 252 6.23 13.16 -14.04
CA LEU A 252 7.00 14.35 -13.62
C LEU A 252 6.08 15.55 -13.38
N ILE A 253 5.17 15.83 -14.31
CA ILE A 253 4.23 16.96 -14.22
C ILE A 253 3.31 16.80 -13.00
N ARG A 254 2.79 15.59 -12.75
CA ARG A 254 1.97 15.31 -11.55
C ARG A 254 2.77 15.47 -10.26
N ALA A 255 4.02 14.98 -10.23
CA ALA A 255 4.88 15.10 -9.07
C ALA A 255 5.15 16.57 -8.72
N TYR A 256 5.44 17.42 -9.71
CA TYR A 256 5.60 18.86 -9.47
C TYR A 256 4.32 19.54 -8.94
N GLN A 257 3.14 19.13 -9.41
CA GLN A 257 1.87 19.63 -8.86
C GLN A 257 1.66 19.26 -7.40
N VAL A 258 1.90 17.99 -7.04
CA VAL A 258 1.78 17.55 -5.63
C VAL A 258 2.77 18.29 -4.73
N LEU A 259 3.95 18.63 -5.26
CA LEU A 259 4.98 19.40 -4.55
C LEU A 259 4.74 20.93 -4.55
N GLY A 260 3.67 21.41 -5.19
CA GLY A 260 3.37 22.85 -5.32
C GLY A 260 4.33 23.62 -6.23
N ARG A 261 5.18 22.93 -7.00
CA ARG A 261 6.18 23.52 -7.92
C ARG A 261 5.56 23.80 -9.29
N HIS A 262 4.61 24.74 -9.32
CA HIS A 262 3.80 25.01 -10.50
C HIS A 262 4.63 25.44 -11.73
N ASP A 263 5.63 26.31 -11.55
CA ASP A 263 6.50 26.79 -12.63
C ASP A 263 7.33 25.65 -13.26
N ASP A 264 7.76 24.69 -12.44
CA ASP A 264 8.52 23.54 -12.93
C ASP A 264 7.63 22.52 -13.64
N ALA A 265 6.36 22.40 -13.25
CA ALA A 265 5.36 21.62 -13.99
C ALA A 265 5.13 22.20 -15.40
N VAL A 266 5.04 23.53 -15.53
CA VAL A 266 4.88 24.21 -16.83
C VAL A 266 6.14 24.06 -17.69
N LYS A 267 7.34 24.17 -17.12
CA LYS A 267 8.60 23.90 -17.83
C LYS A 267 8.67 22.45 -18.31
N ALA A 268 8.34 21.49 -17.44
CA ALA A 268 8.32 20.07 -17.79
C ALA A 268 7.32 19.75 -18.91
N LEU A 269 6.17 20.42 -18.93
CA LEU A 269 5.19 20.32 -20.02
C LEU A 269 5.78 20.81 -21.36
N ASN A 270 6.47 21.95 -21.36
CA ASN A 270 7.10 22.48 -22.56
C ASN A 270 8.26 21.61 -23.06
N ASP A 271 9.07 21.07 -22.15
CA ASP A 271 10.13 20.11 -22.46
C ASP A 271 9.54 18.82 -23.04
N ALA A 272 8.46 18.29 -22.45
CA ALA A 272 7.74 17.12 -22.96
C ALA A 272 7.19 17.35 -24.38
N ARG A 273 6.61 18.52 -24.67
CA ARG A 273 6.14 18.91 -26.01
C ARG A 273 7.28 18.95 -27.02
N ALA A 274 8.46 19.41 -26.61
CA ALA A 274 9.64 19.47 -27.47
C ALA A 274 10.21 18.07 -27.77
N SER A 275 10.26 17.20 -26.76
CA SER A 275 10.82 15.85 -26.87
C SER A 275 9.88 14.83 -27.53
N LEU A 276 8.56 14.96 -27.38
CA LEU A 276 7.56 14.01 -27.87
C LEU A 276 7.02 14.33 -29.28
N LYS A 277 7.64 15.24 -30.04
CA LYS A 277 7.19 15.62 -31.39
C LYS A 277 7.03 14.43 -32.36
N GLY A 278 7.82 13.37 -32.18
CA GLY A 278 7.73 12.13 -32.97
C GLY A 278 6.74 11.09 -32.43
N ASN A 279 6.15 11.31 -31.25
CA ASN A 279 5.23 10.39 -30.59
C ASN A 279 3.89 11.07 -30.35
N GLN A 280 3.02 11.05 -31.37
CA GLN A 280 1.72 11.73 -31.33
C GLN A 280 0.80 11.19 -30.21
N GLY A 281 0.86 9.89 -29.91
CA GLY A 281 0.09 9.27 -28.83
C GLY A 281 0.56 9.74 -27.45
N GLY A 282 1.87 9.81 -27.24
CA GLY A 282 2.47 10.31 -26.01
C GLY A 282 2.24 11.81 -25.80
N LEU A 283 2.32 12.60 -26.87
CA LEU A 283 2.02 14.04 -26.83
C LEU A 283 0.56 14.29 -26.42
N ALA A 284 -0.40 13.54 -26.98
CA ALA A 284 -1.81 13.66 -26.62
C ALA A 284 -2.07 13.37 -25.14
N GLN A 285 -1.37 12.40 -24.54
CA GLN A 285 -1.48 12.07 -23.12
C GLN A 285 -0.98 13.21 -22.22
N VAL A 286 0.14 13.82 -22.57
CA VAL A 286 0.71 14.96 -21.84
C VAL A 286 -0.20 16.20 -21.95
N GLU A 287 -0.77 16.46 -23.13
CA GLU A 287 -1.73 17.56 -23.33
C GLU A 287 -3.04 17.37 -22.58
N ASP A 288 -3.56 16.13 -22.52
CA ASP A 288 -4.76 15.84 -21.75
C ASP A 288 -4.53 16.06 -20.26
N LEU A 289 -3.38 15.63 -19.75
CA LEU A 289 -2.97 15.92 -18.39
C LEU A 289 -2.86 17.44 -18.14
N ALA A 290 -2.25 18.19 -19.05
CA ALA A 290 -2.10 19.63 -18.93
C ALA A 290 -3.47 20.34 -18.83
N ARG A 291 -4.45 19.90 -19.63
CA ARG A 291 -5.84 20.40 -19.57
C ARG A 291 -6.51 20.08 -18.23
N GLN A 292 -6.35 18.85 -17.73
CA GLN A 292 -6.92 18.44 -16.44
C GLN A 292 -6.35 19.22 -15.26
N LEU A 293 -5.07 19.58 -15.33
CA LEU A 293 -4.36 20.28 -14.25
C LEU A 293 -4.40 21.81 -14.40
N GLY A 294 -5.05 22.35 -15.43
CA GLY A 294 -5.08 23.79 -15.68
C GLY A 294 -3.71 24.40 -16.03
N LEU A 295 -2.76 23.59 -16.48
CA LEU A 295 -1.39 23.99 -16.82
C LEU A 295 -1.24 24.44 -18.28
N GLY A 296 -2.33 24.43 -19.04
CA GLY A 296 -2.37 24.94 -20.40
C GLY A 296 -2.31 26.48 -20.39
N SER A 297 -1.31 27.03 -21.07
CA SER A 297 -1.36 28.40 -21.59
C SER A 297 -2.47 28.55 -22.61
#